data_AF-V8CFN8-F1
#
_entry.id   AF-V8CFN8-F1
#
_cell.length_a   1.000
_cell.length_b   1.000
_cell.length_c   1.000
_cell.angle_alpha   90.00
_cell.angle_beta   90.00
_cell.angle_gamma   90.00
#
_symmetry.space_group_name_H-M   'P 1'
#
loop_
_entity.id
_entity.type
_entity.pdbx_description
1 polymer ?
#
loop_
_entity_poly.entity_id
_entity_poly.type
_entity_poly.pdbx_seq_one_letter_code
_entity_poly.pdbx_strand_id
1 'polypeptide(L)'
;MESFIASFKDSFETWGYVALFFYCMGSGYVGILAAGTLATLGHISLATSIIIATAGNFAGSSLLVILTRYQKKDFERFLAPHRRKIALMYIWLKKYGAILILLNKYIYGAKFLVPVAIGASRYNLRKFLVLNLLASVIWAASLGLLAFYFSKAVIELVESYGQYSYVAVGVFLALVLGALWFSKKAWAKTKDSLESS
;
A
#
# COMPACT_ATOMS: atom_id res chain seq x y z
N MET A 1 27.75 22.98 -14.86
CA MET A 1 26.84 23.02 -13.69
C MET A 1 25.47 22.44 -14.07
N GLU A 2 24.84 22.92 -15.14
CA GLU A 2 23.63 22.33 -15.77
C GLU A 2 23.72 20.80 -16.02
N SER A 3 24.83 20.32 -16.58
CA SER A 3 25.06 18.89 -16.85
C SER A 3 25.13 18.02 -15.59
N PHE A 4 25.65 18.57 -14.49
CA PHE A 4 25.73 17.88 -13.21
C PHE A 4 24.34 17.79 -12.54
N ILE A 5 23.56 18.86 -12.61
CA ILE A 5 22.17 18.89 -12.11
C ILE A 5 21.30 17.91 -12.89
N ALA A 6 21.44 17.85 -14.22
CA ALA A 6 20.72 16.90 -15.06
C ALA A 6 21.07 15.44 -14.72
N SER A 7 22.37 15.12 -14.57
CA SER A 7 22.84 13.78 -14.21
C SER A 7 22.39 13.34 -12.81
N PHE A 8 22.38 14.28 -11.85
CA PHE A 8 21.88 14.03 -10.51
C PHE A 8 20.36 13.79 -10.49
N LYS A 9 19.60 14.57 -11.26
CA LYS A 9 18.14 14.41 -11.39
C LYS A 9 17.79 13.06 -11.99
N ASP A 10 18.46 12.66 -13.07
CA ASP A 10 18.22 11.38 -13.74
C ASP A 10 18.54 10.17 -12.83
N SER A 11 19.62 10.27 -12.05
CA SER A 11 19.93 9.29 -11.02
C SER A 11 18.85 9.24 -9.94
N PHE A 12 18.40 10.39 -9.44
CA PHE A 12 17.38 10.44 -8.39
C PHE A 12 16.03 9.87 -8.86
N GLU A 13 15.62 10.17 -10.09
CA GLU A 13 14.41 9.60 -10.69
C GLU A 13 14.51 8.08 -10.79
N THR A 14 15.62 7.58 -11.34
CA THR A 14 15.86 6.14 -11.50
C THR A 14 15.89 5.39 -10.17
N TRP A 15 16.65 5.89 -9.18
CA TRP A 15 16.73 5.27 -7.86
C TRP A 15 15.42 5.42 -7.06
N GLY A 16 14.69 6.53 -7.24
CA GLY A 16 13.38 6.74 -6.66
C GLY A 16 12.37 5.71 -7.14
N TYR A 17 12.40 5.39 -8.44
CA TYR A 17 11.57 4.33 -9.02
C TYR A 17 11.93 2.93 -8.51
N VAL A 18 13.22 2.61 -8.40
CA VAL A 18 13.67 1.33 -7.84
C VAL A 18 13.25 1.21 -6.36
N ALA A 19 13.44 2.26 -5.58
CA ALA A 19 13.00 2.30 -4.19
C ALA A 19 11.48 2.12 -4.07
N LEU A 20 10.70 2.80 -4.92
CA LEU A 20 9.25 2.67 -4.99
C LEU A 20 8.84 1.21 -5.26
N PHE A 21 9.49 0.55 -6.21
CA PHE A 21 9.22 -0.85 -6.55
C PHE A 21 9.36 -1.76 -5.33
N PHE A 22 10.52 -1.75 -4.67
CA PHE A 22 10.79 -2.62 -3.53
C PHE A 22 9.94 -2.26 -2.31
N TYR A 23 9.67 -0.97 -2.10
CA TYR A 23 8.81 -0.52 -1.01
C TYR A 23 7.34 -0.97 -1.22
N CYS A 24 6.83 -0.85 -2.44
CA CYS A 24 5.50 -1.34 -2.79
C CYS A 24 5.43 -2.87 -2.83
N MET A 25 6.56 -3.57 -3.06
CA MET A 25 6.65 -5.02 -2.90
C MET A 25 6.37 -5.46 -1.46
N GLY A 26 6.90 -4.71 -0.49
CA GLY A 26 6.57 -4.84 0.93
C GLY A 26 5.19 -4.30 1.30
N SER A 27 4.39 -3.84 0.34
CA SER A 27 3.04 -3.27 0.49
C SER A 27 2.96 -1.91 1.21
N GLY A 28 3.99 -1.08 1.07
CA GLY A 28 4.04 0.23 1.69
C GLY A 28 3.18 1.29 0.97
N TYR A 29 2.12 1.76 1.63
CA TYR A 29 1.25 2.84 1.15
C TYR A 29 2.01 4.16 0.97
N VAL A 30 2.95 4.43 1.88
CA VAL A 30 3.71 5.70 1.91
C VAL A 30 4.49 5.93 0.63
N GLY A 31 5.01 4.88 -0.01
CA GLY A 31 5.83 5.00 -1.22
C GLY A 31 5.04 5.58 -2.38
N ILE A 32 3.86 5.02 -2.69
CA ILE A 32 3.02 5.54 -3.79
C ILE A 32 2.41 6.90 -3.46
N LEU A 33 2.11 7.16 -2.18
CA LEU A 33 1.65 8.49 -1.76
C LEU A 33 2.76 9.54 -1.95
N ALA A 34 3.98 9.26 -1.47
CA ALA A 34 5.13 10.12 -1.65
C ALA A 34 5.48 10.32 -3.13
N ALA A 35 5.40 9.26 -3.93
CA ALA A 35 5.59 9.34 -5.37
C ALA A 35 4.52 10.24 -6.03
N GLY A 36 3.26 10.09 -5.63
CA GLY A 36 2.17 10.97 -6.09
C GLY A 36 2.42 12.44 -5.74
N THR A 37 2.90 12.72 -4.53
CA THR A 37 3.24 14.10 -4.12
C THR A 37 4.45 14.66 -4.85
N LEU A 38 5.49 13.86 -5.07
CA LEU A 38 6.69 14.27 -5.82
C LEU A 38 6.37 14.50 -7.30
N ALA A 39 5.40 13.78 -7.85
CA ALA A 39 4.93 13.99 -9.21
C ALA A 39 4.24 15.36 -9.38
N THR A 40 3.57 15.87 -8.34
CA THR A 40 3.01 17.24 -8.36
C THR A 40 4.10 18.30 -8.52
N LEU A 41 5.28 18.07 -7.95
CA LEU A 41 6.43 18.97 -8.04
C LEU A 41 7.20 18.83 -9.38
N GLY A 42 6.79 17.91 -10.26
CA GLY A 42 7.46 17.65 -11.53
C GLY A 42 8.80 16.91 -11.41
N HIS A 43 9.06 16.27 -10.26
CA HIS A 43 10.28 15.50 -10.04
C HIS A 43 10.20 14.07 -10.57
N ILE A 44 9.01 13.48 -10.69
CA ILE A 44 8.81 12.14 -11.26
C ILE A 44 7.49 12.07 -12.03
N SER A 45 7.42 11.19 -13.03
CA SER A 45 6.16 10.89 -13.72
C SER A 45 5.20 10.08 -12.82
N LEU A 46 3.96 10.55 -12.70
CA LEU A 46 2.89 9.87 -11.97
C LEU A 46 2.54 8.53 -12.63
N ALA A 47 2.44 8.50 -13.97
CA ALA A 47 2.08 7.30 -14.71
C ALA A 47 3.12 6.19 -14.50
N THR A 48 4.41 6.55 -14.60
CA THR A 48 5.52 5.62 -14.34
C THR A 48 5.49 5.11 -12.91
N SER A 49 5.23 6.00 -11.94
CA SER A 49 5.11 5.64 -10.53
C SER A 49 3.99 4.63 -10.28
N ILE A 50 2.83 4.81 -10.90
CA ILE A 50 1.69 3.89 -10.79
C ILE A 50 2.05 2.51 -11.38
N ILE A 51 2.70 2.46 -12.55
CA ILE A 51 3.11 1.21 -13.19
C ILE A 51 4.10 0.45 -12.30
N ILE A 52 5.10 1.15 -11.78
CA ILE A 52 6.15 0.57 -10.94
C ILE A 52 5.59 0.10 -9.60
N ALA A 53 4.74 0.91 -8.95
CA ALA A 53 4.06 0.51 -7.72
C ALA A 53 3.14 -0.69 -7.94
N THR A 54 2.43 -0.73 -9.08
CA THR A 54 1.63 -1.89 -9.49
C THR A 54 2.51 -3.13 -9.61
N ALA A 55 3.63 -3.04 -10.32
CA ALA A 55 4.54 -4.15 -10.55
C ALA A 55 5.13 -4.66 -9.22
N GLY A 56 5.59 -3.76 -8.35
CA GLY A 56 6.11 -4.11 -7.02
C GLY A 56 5.07 -4.82 -6.17
N ASN A 57 3.88 -4.24 -6.04
CA ASN A 57 2.79 -4.80 -5.25
C ASN A 57 2.27 -6.15 -5.80
N PHE A 58 2.19 -6.28 -7.12
CA PHE A 58 1.86 -7.52 -7.79
C PHE A 58 2.92 -8.60 -7.52
N ALA A 59 4.19 -8.26 -7.66
CA ALA A 59 5.32 -9.14 -7.40
C ALA A 59 5.32 -9.61 -5.94
N GLY A 60 5.20 -8.69 -4.97
CA GLY A 60 5.20 -9.03 -3.55
C GLY A 60 4.06 -9.98 -3.17
N SER A 61 2.85 -9.70 -3.63
CA SER A 61 1.69 -10.58 -3.37
C SER A 61 1.86 -11.96 -4.02
N SER A 62 2.39 -12.00 -5.24
CA SER A 62 2.62 -13.25 -5.98
C SER A 62 3.74 -14.09 -5.33
N LEU A 63 4.82 -13.45 -4.90
CA LEU A 63 5.91 -14.08 -4.16
C LEU A 63 5.39 -14.73 -2.87
N LEU A 64 4.52 -14.05 -2.11
CA LEU A 64 3.92 -14.62 -0.90
C LEU A 64 3.12 -15.90 -1.20
N VAL A 65 2.32 -15.90 -2.26
CA VAL A 65 1.55 -17.10 -2.67
C VAL A 65 2.47 -18.24 -3.09
N ILE A 66 3.52 -17.95 -3.85
CA ILE A 66 4.48 -18.95 -4.33
C ILE A 66 5.24 -19.54 -3.14
N LEU A 67 5.80 -18.70 -2.26
CA LEU A 67 6.53 -19.14 -1.07
C LEU A 67 5.66 -20.03 -0.18
N THR A 68 4.44 -19.60 0.13
CA THR A 68 3.51 -20.39 0.96
C THR A 68 3.03 -21.67 0.30
N ARG A 69 2.98 -21.73 -1.03
CA ARG A 69 2.54 -22.93 -1.76
C ARG A 69 3.62 -24.00 -1.87
N TYR A 70 4.86 -23.59 -2.16
CA TYR A 70 5.95 -24.51 -2.45
C TYR A 70 6.86 -24.79 -1.24
N GLN A 71 7.01 -23.85 -0.30
CA GLN A 71 7.85 -24.00 0.91
C GLN A 71 7.03 -24.21 2.19
N LYS A 72 6.01 -25.08 2.14
CA LYS A 72 5.07 -25.26 3.26
C LYS A 72 5.72 -25.60 4.60
N LYS A 73 6.73 -26.49 4.61
CA LYS A 73 7.35 -26.99 5.86
C LYS A 73 8.03 -25.88 6.67
N ASP A 74 8.78 -25.01 6.02
CA ASP A 74 9.51 -23.93 6.70
C ASP A 74 8.58 -22.75 7.03
N PHE A 75 7.65 -22.44 6.12
CA PHE A 75 6.70 -21.35 6.31
C PHE A 75 5.60 -21.68 7.34
N GLU A 76 5.29 -22.96 7.58
CA GLU A 76 4.30 -23.36 8.59
C GLU A 76 4.70 -23.00 10.02
N ARG A 77 6.01 -23.00 10.34
CA ARG A 77 6.53 -22.56 11.64
C ARG A 77 6.37 -21.04 11.80
N PHE A 78 6.70 -20.29 10.74
CA PHE A 78 6.55 -18.82 10.74
C PHE A 78 5.08 -18.39 10.83
N LEU A 79 4.17 -19.15 10.23
CA LEU A 79 2.73 -18.89 10.24
C LEU A 79 2.01 -19.44 11.47
N ALA A 80 2.66 -20.23 12.33
CA ALA A 80 2.07 -20.85 13.52
C ALA A 80 1.32 -19.84 14.42
N PRO A 81 1.86 -18.65 14.74
CA PRO A 81 1.17 -17.66 15.56
C PRO A 81 -0.08 -17.06 14.88
N HIS A 82 -0.13 -17.12 13.55
CA HIS A 82 -1.17 -16.49 12.73
C HIS A 82 -2.20 -17.49 12.19
N ARG A 83 -2.11 -18.78 12.54
CA ARG A 83 -2.98 -19.86 12.02
C ARG A 83 -4.47 -19.53 12.10
N ARG A 84 -4.94 -19.00 13.23
CA ARG A 84 -6.37 -18.63 13.42
C ARG A 84 -6.80 -17.53 12.44
N LYS A 85 -5.97 -16.52 12.22
CA LYS A 85 -6.26 -15.43 11.28
C LYS A 85 -6.24 -15.92 9.82
N ILE A 86 -5.32 -16.81 9.48
CA ILE A 86 -5.23 -17.42 8.14
C ILE A 86 -6.45 -18.30 7.87
N ALA A 87 -6.89 -19.10 8.85
CA ALA A 87 -8.11 -19.90 8.74
C ALA A 87 -9.35 -19.03 8.53
N LEU A 88 -9.45 -17.89 9.23
CA LEU A 88 -10.52 -16.91 9.01
C LEU A 88 -10.47 -16.36 7.58
N MET A 89 -9.30 -15.96 7.08
CA MET A 89 -9.15 -15.49 5.70
C MET A 89 -9.54 -16.56 4.68
N TYR A 90 -9.28 -17.84 4.96
CA TYR A 90 -9.73 -18.93 4.09
C TYR A 90 -11.26 -19.06 4.05
N ILE A 91 -11.94 -18.93 5.19
CA ILE A 91 -13.41 -18.90 5.25
C ILE A 91 -13.95 -17.70 4.46
N TRP A 92 -13.36 -16.53 4.64
CA TRP A 92 -13.74 -15.33 3.89
C TRP A 92 -13.46 -15.47 2.40
N LEU A 93 -12.37 -16.13 2.01
CA LEU A 93 -12.06 -16.42 0.62
C LEU A 93 -13.12 -17.33 -0.01
N LYS A 94 -13.66 -18.30 0.73
CA LYS A 94 -14.80 -19.11 0.26
C LYS A 94 -16.08 -18.29 0.12
N LYS A 95 -16.34 -17.37 1.05
CA LYS A 95 -17.57 -16.55 1.07
C LYS A 95 -17.58 -15.42 0.03
N TYR A 96 -16.49 -14.66 -0.06
CA TYR A 96 -16.38 -13.44 -0.87
C TYR A 96 -15.56 -13.64 -2.16
N GLY A 97 -14.77 -14.71 -2.25
CA GLY A 97 -14.07 -15.09 -3.48
C GLY A 97 -13.17 -14.00 -4.07
N ALA A 98 -13.50 -13.59 -5.30
CA ALA A 98 -12.72 -12.61 -6.05
C ALA A 98 -12.74 -11.21 -5.43
N ILE A 99 -13.85 -10.81 -4.81
CA ILE A 99 -14.02 -9.48 -4.20
C ILE A 99 -13.01 -9.29 -3.07
N LEU A 100 -12.77 -10.34 -2.27
CA LEU A 100 -11.78 -10.29 -1.20
C LEU A 100 -10.36 -10.05 -1.73
N ILE A 101 -10.02 -10.60 -2.89
CA ILE A 101 -8.70 -10.42 -3.50
C ILE A 101 -8.51 -8.98 -3.99
N LEU A 102 -9.58 -8.33 -4.44
CA LEU A 102 -9.54 -6.92 -4.84
C LEU A 102 -9.40 -6.00 -3.61
N LEU A 103 -10.16 -6.27 -2.55
CA LEU A 103 -10.24 -5.40 -1.37
C LEU A 103 -9.14 -5.63 -0.32
N ASN A 104 -8.46 -6.79 -0.35
CA ASN A 104 -7.45 -7.12 0.66
C ASN A 104 -6.34 -6.05 0.76
N LYS A 105 -6.04 -5.32 -0.33
CA LYS A 105 -4.99 -4.31 -0.41
C LYS A 105 -5.30 -3.05 0.39
N TYR A 106 -6.57 -2.81 0.73
CA TYR A 106 -7.00 -1.67 1.55
C TYR A 106 -7.16 -2.04 3.03
N ILE A 107 -7.28 -3.33 3.33
CA ILE A 107 -7.52 -3.81 4.69
C ILE A 107 -6.18 -4.15 5.36
N TYR A 108 -5.89 -3.47 6.46
CA TYR A 108 -4.68 -3.73 7.26
C TYR A 108 -4.67 -5.19 7.75
N GLY A 109 -3.55 -5.88 7.56
CA GLY A 109 -3.38 -7.31 7.89
C GLY A 109 -3.91 -8.28 6.83
N ALA A 110 -5.06 -8.01 6.21
CA ALA A 110 -5.62 -8.90 5.17
C ALA A 110 -4.70 -8.96 3.93
N LYS A 111 -4.03 -7.85 3.58
CA LYS A 111 -3.09 -7.79 2.45
C LYS A 111 -1.98 -8.85 2.47
N PHE A 112 -1.53 -9.27 3.66
CA PHE A 112 -0.54 -10.34 3.81
C PHE A 112 -1.23 -11.70 4.00
N LEU A 113 -2.26 -11.74 4.86
CA LEU A 113 -2.92 -12.98 5.25
C LEU A 113 -3.72 -13.63 4.11
N VAL A 114 -4.32 -12.85 3.21
CA VAL A 114 -5.12 -13.37 2.08
C VAL A 114 -4.22 -14.07 1.05
N PRO A 115 -3.13 -13.47 0.52
CA PRO A 115 -2.18 -14.19 -0.32
C PRO A 115 -1.65 -15.46 0.35
N VAL A 116 -1.30 -15.39 1.64
CA VAL A 116 -0.84 -16.55 2.41
C VAL A 116 -1.91 -17.66 2.46
N ALA A 117 -3.17 -17.32 2.74
CA ALA A 117 -4.27 -18.29 2.74
C ALA A 117 -4.52 -18.90 1.35
N ILE A 118 -4.35 -18.12 0.29
CA ILE A 118 -4.45 -18.56 -1.11
C ILE A 118 -3.32 -19.54 -1.45
N GLY A 119 -2.09 -19.25 -1.04
CA GLY A 119 -0.94 -20.13 -1.27
C GLY A 119 -1.02 -21.43 -0.47
N ALA A 120 -1.48 -21.37 0.78
CA ALA A 120 -1.71 -22.54 1.63
C ALA A 120 -2.88 -23.43 1.16
N SER A 121 -3.85 -22.87 0.44
CA SER A 121 -5.02 -23.60 -0.08
C SER A 121 -4.84 -24.09 -1.53
N ARG A 122 -5.81 -24.86 -2.04
CA ARG A 122 -5.85 -25.34 -3.43
C ARG A 122 -6.44 -24.32 -4.42
N TYR A 123 -6.43 -23.04 -4.10
CA TYR A 123 -6.98 -22.00 -4.97
C TYR A 123 -6.22 -21.94 -6.31
N ASN A 124 -6.92 -21.66 -7.41
CA ASN A 124 -6.32 -21.57 -8.74
C ASN A 124 -5.39 -20.34 -8.86
N LEU A 125 -4.09 -20.57 -9.09
CA LEU A 125 -3.09 -19.49 -9.18
C LEU A 125 -3.37 -18.55 -10.35
N ARG A 126 -3.76 -19.07 -11.51
CA ARG A 126 -4.00 -18.23 -12.70
C ARG A 126 -5.11 -17.23 -12.43
N LYS A 127 -6.20 -17.69 -11.81
CA LYS A 127 -7.31 -16.83 -11.39
C LYS A 127 -6.86 -15.78 -10.37
N PHE A 128 -6.03 -16.17 -9.39
CA PHE A 128 -5.47 -15.24 -8.43
C PHE A 128 -4.59 -14.19 -9.10
N LEU A 129 -3.68 -14.57 -10.00
CA LEU A 129 -2.75 -13.64 -10.64
C LEU A 129 -3.49 -12.56 -11.43
N VAL A 130 -4.50 -12.92 -12.21
CA VAL A 130 -5.32 -11.95 -12.97
C VAL A 130 -6.03 -10.99 -12.00
N LEU A 131 -6.69 -11.51 -10.97
CA LEU A 131 -7.39 -10.68 -9.98
C LEU A 131 -6.42 -9.80 -9.18
N ASN A 132 -5.25 -10.32 -8.81
CA ASN A 132 -4.23 -9.59 -8.07
C ASN A 132 -3.61 -8.47 -8.92
N LEU A 133 -3.44 -8.68 -10.23
CA LEU A 133 -2.98 -7.64 -11.14
C LEU A 133 -3.99 -6.50 -11.20
N LEU A 134 -5.27 -6.80 -11.45
CA LEU A 134 -6.34 -5.81 -11.44
C LEU A 134 -6.42 -5.07 -10.11
N ALA A 135 -6.39 -5.80 -8.99
CA ALA A 135 -6.35 -5.22 -7.65
C ALA A 135 -5.16 -4.26 -7.47
N SER A 136 -3.99 -4.64 -7.98
CA SER A 136 -2.76 -3.84 -7.83
C SER A 136 -2.81 -2.55 -8.64
N VAL A 137 -3.37 -2.61 -9.86
CA VAL A 137 -3.59 -1.43 -10.71
C VAL A 137 -4.58 -0.47 -10.04
N ILE A 138 -5.74 -0.97 -9.62
CA ILE A 138 -6.77 -0.15 -8.96
C ILE A 138 -6.19 0.49 -7.69
N TRP A 139 -5.47 -0.29 -6.89
CA TRP A 139 -4.82 0.20 -5.69
C TRP A 139 -3.79 1.31 -5.98
N ALA A 140 -2.84 1.07 -6.88
CA ALA A 140 -1.79 2.04 -7.21
C ALA A 140 -2.36 3.31 -7.85
N ALA A 141 -3.32 3.16 -8.77
CA ALA A 141 -3.99 4.29 -9.40
C ALA A 141 -4.80 5.11 -8.38
N SER A 142 -5.60 4.44 -7.54
CA SER A 142 -6.42 5.13 -6.53
C SER A 142 -5.57 5.96 -5.56
N LEU A 143 -4.49 5.39 -5.01
CA LEU A 143 -3.62 6.09 -4.06
C LEU A 143 -2.72 7.12 -4.72
N GLY A 144 -2.15 6.80 -5.89
CA GLY A 144 -1.27 7.71 -6.63
C GLY A 144 -2.01 8.97 -7.10
N LEU A 145 -3.21 8.80 -7.67
CA LEU A 145 -4.05 9.92 -8.08
C LEU A 145 -4.55 10.72 -6.88
N LEU A 146 -5.02 10.04 -5.82
CA LEU A 146 -5.45 10.71 -4.60
C LEU A 146 -4.33 11.58 -4.03
N ALA A 147 -3.12 11.04 -3.92
CA ALA A 147 -1.97 11.80 -3.45
C ALA A 147 -1.68 13.00 -4.35
N PHE A 148 -1.60 12.80 -5.67
CA PHE A 148 -1.27 13.86 -6.62
C PHE A 148 -2.26 15.03 -6.61
N TYR A 149 -3.57 14.75 -6.64
CA TYR A 149 -4.59 15.80 -6.61
C TYR A 149 -4.65 16.47 -5.24
N PHE A 150 -4.50 15.70 -4.16
CA PHE A 150 -4.51 16.24 -2.81
C PHE A 150 -3.30 17.16 -2.57
N SER A 151 -2.09 16.75 -2.95
CA SER A 151 -0.90 17.60 -2.83
C SER A 151 -1.00 18.84 -3.69
N LYS A 152 -1.56 18.73 -4.90
CA LYS A 152 -1.78 19.90 -5.76
C LYS A 152 -2.71 20.92 -5.11
N ALA A 153 -3.85 20.47 -4.57
CA ALA A 153 -4.78 21.33 -3.86
C ALA A 153 -4.14 21.99 -2.62
N VAL A 154 -3.30 21.26 -1.89
CA VAL A 154 -2.55 21.81 -0.74
C VAL A 154 -1.56 22.87 -1.19
N ILE A 155 -0.81 22.64 -2.27
CA ILE A 155 0.16 23.62 -2.79
C ILE A 155 -0.56 24.90 -3.25
N GLU A 156 -1.63 24.79 -4.04
CA GLU A 156 -2.42 25.94 -4.50
C GLU A 156 -3.00 26.75 -3.32
N LEU A 157 -3.44 26.06 -2.26
CA LEU A 157 -3.95 26.71 -1.05
C LEU A 157 -2.83 27.40 -0.26
N VAL A 158 -1.63 26.82 -0.21
CA VAL A 158 -0.45 27.45 0.42
C VAL A 158 -0.02 28.70 -0.34
N GLU A 159 0.05 28.63 -1.67
CA GLU A 159 0.45 29.77 -2.52
C GLU A 159 -0.57 30.92 -2.45
N SER A 160 -1.87 30.60 -2.41
CA SER A 160 -2.93 31.61 -2.30
C SER A 160 -2.96 32.34 -0.94
N TYR A 161 -2.46 31.71 0.13
CA TYR A 161 -2.46 32.25 1.50
C TYR A 161 -1.04 32.46 2.05
N GLY A 162 -0.11 32.93 1.20
CA GLY A 162 1.35 32.95 1.38
C GLY A 162 1.96 33.53 2.68
N GLN A 163 1.18 34.08 3.61
CA GLN A 163 1.64 34.51 4.94
C GLN A 163 1.44 33.44 6.05
N TYR A 164 0.66 32.37 5.79
CA TYR A 164 0.35 31.31 6.75
C TYR A 164 0.84 29.91 6.31
N SER A 165 1.90 29.83 5.51
CA SER A 165 2.47 28.56 5.00
C SER A 165 2.74 27.53 6.12
N TYR A 166 3.19 27.97 7.30
CA TYR A 166 3.37 27.12 8.49
C TYR A 166 2.05 26.55 9.05
N VAL A 167 0.93 27.27 8.91
CA VAL A 167 -0.39 26.84 9.39
C VAL A 167 -0.95 25.74 8.50
N ALA A 168 -0.75 25.80 7.18
CA ALA A 168 -1.20 24.74 6.27
C ALA A 168 -0.46 23.41 6.53
N VAL A 169 0.87 23.47 6.70
CA VAL A 169 1.68 22.31 7.10
C VAL A 169 1.28 21.83 8.51
N GLY A 170 1.03 22.76 9.44
CA GLY A 170 0.55 22.47 10.79
C GLY A 170 -0.84 21.82 10.82
N VAL A 171 -1.77 22.24 9.97
CA VAL A 171 -3.10 21.66 9.82
C VAL A 171 -3.02 20.27 9.20
N PHE A 172 -2.16 20.07 8.20
CA PHE A 172 -1.92 18.74 7.63
C PHE A 172 -1.35 17.78 8.69
N LEU A 173 -0.33 18.21 9.44
CA LEU A 173 0.22 17.46 10.58
C LEU A 173 -0.85 17.19 11.64
N ALA A 174 -1.69 18.18 11.97
CA ALA A 174 -2.77 18.03 12.95
C ALA A 174 -3.87 17.06 12.47
N LEU A 175 -4.20 17.06 11.17
CA LEU A 175 -5.16 16.12 10.59
C LEU A 175 -4.61 14.70 10.56
N VAL A 176 -3.34 14.53 10.19
CA VAL A 176 -2.67 13.22 10.21
C VAL A 176 -2.55 12.70 11.65
N LEU A 177 -2.07 13.52 12.58
CA LEU A 177 -1.96 13.16 13.99
C LEU A 177 -3.34 12.92 14.61
N GLY A 178 -4.33 13.74 14.27
CA GLY A 178 -5.72 13.58 14.69
C GLY A 178 -6.32 12.26 14.19
N ALA A 179 -6.18 11.95 12.90
CA ALA A 179 -6.65 10.70 12.31
C ALA A 179 -5.97 9.47 12.96
N LEU A 180 -4.67 9.56 13.25
CA LEU A 180 -3.93 8.52 13.97
C LEU A 180 -4.41 8.38 15.43
N TRP A 181 -4.72 9.49 16.11
CA TRP A 181 -5.22 9.49 17.48
C TRP A 181 -6.64 8.92 17.58
N PHE A 182 -7.54 9.31 16.66
CA PHE A 182 -8.88 8.75 16.55
C PHE A 182 -8.85 7.26 16.19
N SER A 183 -7.94 6.84 15.33
CA SER A 183 -7.75 5.43 15.00
C SER A 183 -7.27 4.64 16.22
N LYS A 184 -6.29 5.14 16.98
CA LYS A 184 -5.87 4.52 18.25
C LYS A 184 -7.01 4.44 19.27
N LYS A 185 -7.81 5.50 19.39
CA LYS A 185 -8.95 5.56 20.33
C LYS A 185 -10.08 4.61 19.93
N ALA A 186 -10.37 4.47 18.64
CA ALA A 186 -11.34 3.50 18.13
C ALA A 186 -10.89 2.06 18.39
N TRP A 187 -9.60 1.77 18.24
CA TRP A 187 -9.02 0.45 18.51
C TRP A 187 -8.96 0.11 20.01
N ALA A 188 -8.75 1.10 20.88
CA ALA A 188 -8.82 0.93 22.33
C ALA A 188 -10.24 0.55 22.77
N LYS A 189 -11.27 1.22 22.21
CA LYS A 189 -12.68 0.96 22.53
C LYS A 189 -13.16 -0.43 22.12
N THR A 190 -12.64 -0.98 21.03
CA THR A 190 -12.94 -2.35 20.58
C THR A 190 -12.28 -3.42 21.44
N LYS A 191 -11.12 -3.12 22.05
CA LYS A 191 -10.42 -4.06 22.93
C LYS A 191 -11.17 -4.27 24.26
N ASP A 192 -11.64 -3.18 24.87
CA ASP A 192 -12.40 -3.25 26.13
C ASP A 192 -13.72 -4.04 26.00
N SER A 193 -14.40 -3.95 24.86
CA SER A 193 -15.64 -4.71 24.62
C SER A 193 -15.47 -6.22 24.43
N LEU A 194 -14.24 -6.69 24.17
CA LEU A 194 -13.92 -8.11 23.98
C LEU A 194 -13.38 -8.77 25.26
N GLU A 195 -12.90 -7.97 26.23
CA GLU A 195 -12.44 -8.44 27.54
C GLU A 195 -13.58 -8.46 28.57
N SER A 196 -14.72 -7.81 28.28
CA SER A 196 -15.92 -7.78 29.13
C SER A 196 -17.05 -8.73 28.71
N SER A 197 -16.82 -9.64 27.74
CA SER A 197 -17.78 -10.66 27.26
C SER A 197 -17.20 -12.07 27.40
#